data_AF-A0A959UD41-F1
#
_entry.id   AF-A0A959UD41-F1
#
_cell.length_a   1.000
_cell.length_b   1.000
_cell.length_c   1.000
_cell.angle_alpha   90.00
_cell.angle_beta   90.00
_cell.angle_gamma   90.00
#
_symmetry.space_group_name_H-M   'P 1'
#
loop_
_entity.id
_entity.type
_entity.pdbx_description
1 polymer ?
#
loop_
_entity_poly.entity_id
_entity_poly.type
_entity_poly.pdbx_seq_one_letter_code
_entity_poly.pdbx_strand_id
1 'polypeptide(L)'
;MQIIRKRKKEKKFRKRAAIEPIIGHLKTDFKMQQNYLHGADSPQINVFLAATGWNLKKMMKKLKEKFLFYLNIFIQKFQILLFTAKFIYY
;
A
#
# COMPACT_ATOMS: atom_id res chain seq x y z
N MET A 1 14.24 20.45 -33.25
CA MET A 1 13.69 19.06 -33.24
C MET A 1 14.41 18.09 -32.29
N GLN A 2 15.75 18.08 -32.20
CA GLN A 2 16.52 17.13 -31.38
C GLN A 2 16.33 17.28 -29.84
N ILE A 3 16.21 18.51 -29.34
CA ILE A 3 15.99 18.80 -27.90
C ILE A 3 14.68 18.17 -27.38
N ILE A 4 13.61 18.24 -28.18
CA ILE A 4 12.31 17.65 -27.81
C ILE A 4 12.40 16.12 -27.70
N ARG A 5 13.15 15.47 -28.60
CA ARG A 5 13.38 14.02 -28.56
C ARG A 5 14.18 13.62 -27.30
N LYS A 6 15.21 14.39 -26.94
CA LYS A 6 16.00 14.18 -25.71
C LYS A 6 15.13 14.29 -24.45
N ARG A 7 14.36 15.36 -24.30
CA ARG A 7 13.44 15.56 -23.17
C ARG A 7 12.37 14.44 -23.08
N LYS A 8 11.82 14.00 -24.21
CA LYS A 8 10.89 12.85 -24.25
C LYS A 8 11.55 11.56 -23.75
N LYS A 9 12.81 11.30 -24.12
CA LYS A 9 13.59 10.13 -23.67
C LYS A 9 13.86 10.19 -22.16
N GLU A 10 14.32 11.34 -21.65
CA GLU A 10 14.56 11.56 -20.22
C GLU A 10 13.29 11.36 -19.39
N LYS A 11 12.14 11.88 -19.86
CA LYS A 11 10.85 11.67 -19.18
C LYS A 11 10.48 10.18 -19.08
N LYS A 12 10.77 9.37 -20.11
CA LYS A 12 10.54 7.92 -20.07
C LYS A 12 11.47 7.22 -19.08
N PHE A 13 12.76 7.59 -19.05
CA PHE A 13 13.70 7.02 -18.09
C PHE A 13 13.34 7.34 -16.65
N ARG A 14 12.97 8.60 -16.36
CA ARG A 14 12.52 8.99 -15.00
C ARG A 14 11.31 8.17 -14.54
N LYS A 15 10.35 7.91 -15.44
CA LYS A 15 9.21 7.03 -15.13
C LYS A 15 9.65 5.60 -14.82
N ARG A 16 10.61 5.05 -15.56
CA ARG A 16 11.15 3.70 -15.31
C ARG A 16 11.90 3.61 -13.98
N ALA A 17 12.80 4.56 -13.73
CA ALA A 17 13.54 4.64 -12.47
C ALA A 17 12.61 4.73 -11.24
N ALA A 18 11.43 5.34 -11.38
CA ALA A 18 10.44 5.39 -10.30
C ALA A 18 9.73 4.04 -10.04
N ILE A 19 9.62 3.15 -11.05
CA ILE A 19 8.93 1.84 -10.92
C ILE A 19 9.88 0.67 -10.67
N GLU A 20 11.16 0.80 -11.02
CA GLU A 20 12.16 -0.27 -10.82
C GLU A 20 12.29 -0.72 -9.36
N PRO A 21 12.34 0.19 -8.35
CA PRO A 21 12.37 -0.22 -6.94
C PRO A 21 11.13 -1.01 -6.53
N ILE A 22 9.96 -0.60 -7.04
CA ILE A 22 8.68 -1.27 -6.81
C ILE A 22 8.70 -2.70 -7.36
N ILE A 23 9.20 -2.87 -8.59
CA ILE A 23 9.33 -4.19 -9.21
C ILE A 23 10.33 -5.05 -8.43
N GLY A 24 11.41 -4.45 -7.91
CA GLY A 24 12.34 -5.10 -6.99
C GLY A 24 11.64 -5.65 -5.75
N HIS A 25 10.86 -4.82 -5.05
CA HIS A 25 10.06 -5.25 -3.89
C HIS A 25 9.04 -6.33 -4.24
N LEU A 26 8.38 -6.25 -5.40
CA LEU A 26 7.45 -7.29 -5.82
C LEU A 26 8.15 -8.64 -6.02
N LYS A 27 9.36 -8.63 -6.60
CA LYS A 27 10.18 -9.84 -6.80
C LYS A 27 10.57 -10.50 -5.48
N THR A 28 11.06 -9.73 -4.50
CA THR A 28 11.57 -10.26 -3.23
C THR A 28 10.47 -10.48 -2.19
N ASP A 29 9.63 -9.46 -1.95
CA ASP A 29 8.74 -9.41 -0.78
C ASP A 29 7.37 -10.02 -1.06
N PHE A 30 6.98 -10.08 -2.35
CA PHE A 30 5.70 -10.63 -2.81
C PHE A 30 5.86 -11.85 -3.71
N LYS A 31 7.04 -12.49 -3.67
CA LYS A 31 7.36 -13.75 -4.37
C LYS A 31 7.13 -13.71 -5.88
N MET A 32 7.10 -12.54 -6.53
CA MET A 32 6.93 -12.45 -7.99
C MET A 32 8.05 -13.18 -8.74
N GLN A 33 9.24 -13.32 -8.14
CA GLN A 33 10.37 -14.03 -8.74
C GLN A 33 10.21 -15.57 -8.74
N GLN A 34 9.36 -16.11 -7.87
CA GLN A 34 9.12 -17.55 -7.76
C GLN A 34 7.71 -17.86 -8.25
N ASN A 35 7.59 -18.62 -9.33
CA ASN A 35 6.29 -19.05 -9.85
C ASN A 35 6.02 -20.50 -9.43
N TYR A 36 4.99 -20.69 -8.62
CA TYR A 36 4.53 -22.01 -8.14
C TYR A 36 3.33 -22.55 -8.94
N LEU A 37 2.84 -21.79 -9.91
CA LEU A 37 1.70 -22.16 -10.73
C LEU A 37 2.17 -22.92 -11.97
N HIS A 38 1.36 -23.86 -12.45
CA HIS A 38 1.63 -24.63 -13.67
C HIS A 38 0.88 -24.05 -14.89
N GLY A 39 1.38 -24.32 -16.09
CA GLY A 39 0.77 -23.88 -17.36
C GLY A 39 1.43 -22.63 -17.97
N ALA A 40 1.06 -22.33 -19.23
CA ALA A 40 1.67 -21.25 -20.02
C ALA A 40 1.39 -19.85 -19.45
N ASP A 41 0.19 -19.62 -18.91
CA ASP A 41 -0.22 -18.33 -18.35
C ASP A 41 0.26 -18.11 -16.90
N SER A 42 0.87 -19.13 -16.30
CA SER A 42 1.30 -19.12 -14.89
C SER A 42 2.18 -17.92 -14.51
N PRO A 43 3.15 -17.46 -15.33
CA PRO A 43 3.98 -16.32 -14.94
C PRO A 43 3.17 -15.03 -14.88
N GLN A 44 2.22 -14.83 -15.80
CA GLN A 44 1.37 -13.65 -15.82
C GLN A 44 0.44 -13.61 -14.61
N ILE A 45 -0.16 -14.75 -14.26
CA ILE A 45 -1.02 -14.88 -13.08
C ILE A 45 -0.20 -14.61 -11.80
N ASN A 46 1.02 -15.16 -11.68
CA ASN A 46 1.88 -14.92 -10.51
C ASN A 46 2.20 -13.42 -10.33
N VAL A 47 2.47 -12.70 -11.44
CA VAL A 47 2.69 -11.25 -11.41
C VAL A 47 1.46 -10.50 -10.93
N PHE A 48 0.26 -10.85 -11.41
CA PHE A 48 -0.97 -10.22 -10.97
C PHE A 48 -1.27 -10.48 -9.49
N LEU A 49 -1.03 -11.69 -9.00
CA LEU A 49 -1.21 -12.03 -7.59
C LEU A 49 -0.21 -11.26 -6.70
N ALA A 50 1.06 -11.21 -7.08
CA ALA A 50 2.07 -10.44 -6.34
C ALA A 50 1.71 -8.94 -6.28
N ALA A 51 1.31 -8.35 -7.42
CA ALA A 51 0.87 -6.96 -7.48
C ALA A 51 -0.40 -6.71 -6.63
N THR A 52 -1.34 -7.66 -6.65
CA THR A 52 -2.56 -7.60 -5.83
C THR A 52 -2.22 -7.66 -4.35
N GLY A 53 -1.36 -8.59 -3.92
CA GLY A 53 -0.89 -8.69 -2.54
C GLY A 53 -0.24 -7.40 -2.04
N TRP A 54 0.54 -6.72 -2.89
CA TRP A 54 1.13 -5.42 -2.56
C TRP A 54 0.09 -4.31 -2.40
N ASN A 55 -0.91 -4.26 -3.28
CA ASN A 55 -2.01 -3.30 -3.18
C ASN A 55 -2.86 -3.54 -1.93
N LEU A 56 -3.17 -4.80 -1.62
CA LEU A 56 -3.89 -5.18 -0.40
C LEU A 56 -3.10 -4.79 0.85
N LYS A 57 -1.78 -5.00 0.90
CA LYS A 57 -0.94 -4.55 2.03
C LYS A 57 -1.05 -3.04 2.27
N LYS A 58 -1.02 -2.23 1.21
CA LYS A 58 -1.22 -0.77 1.32
C LYS A 58 -2.61 -0.42 1.83
N MET A 59 -3.64 -1.10 1.35
CA MET A 59 -5.01 -0.89 1.79
C MET A 59 -5.18 -1.24 3.27
N MET A 60 -4.65 -2.39 3.70
CA MET A 60 -4.66 -2.81 5.11
C MET A 60 -3.94 -1.81 6.02
N LYS A 61 -2.81 -1.25 5.57
CA LYS A 61 -2.10 -0.20 6.34
C LYS A 61 -3.00 1.03 6.56
N LYS A 62 -3.66 1.51 5.51
CA LYS A 62 -4.61 2.65 5.62
C LYS A 62 -5.80 2.33 6.51
N LEU A 63 -6.34 1.10 6.41
CA LEU A 63 -7.44 0.65 7.25
C LEU A 63 -7.03 0.61 8.73
N LYS A 64 -5.84 0.08 9.03
CA LYS A 64 -5.27 0.07 10.38
C LYS A 64 -5.12 1.48 10.93
N GLU A 65 -4.58 2.41 10.16
CA GLU A 65 -4.42 3.82 10.57
C GLU A 65 -5.77 4.47 10.89
N LYS A 66 -6.78 4.28 10.02
CA LYS A 66 -8.14 4.77 10.26
C LYS A 66 -8.77 4.14 11.49
N PHE A 67 -8.64 2.82 11.65
CA PHE A 67 -9.19 2.10 12.79
C PHE A 67 -8.61 2.63 14.11
N LEU A 68 -7.29 2.77 14.20
CA LEU A 68 -6.62 3.32 15.38
C LEU A 68 -7.06 4.76 15.68
N PHE A 69 -7.25 5.58 14.64
CA PHE A 69 -7.75 6.94 14.79
C PHE A 69 -9.16 6.97 15.39
N TYR A 70 -10.10 6.21 14.84
CA TYR A 70 -11.47 6.14 15.36
C TYR A 70 -11.53 5.53 16.76
N LEU A 71 -10.71 4.51 17.03
CA LEU A 71 -10.61 3.90 18.36
C LEU A 71 -10.13 4.91 19.40
N ASN A 72 -9.12 5.72 19.07
CA ASN A 72 -8.63 6.77 19.96
C ASN A 72 -9.72 7.82 20.28
N ILE A 73 -10.46 8.29 19.27
CA ILE A 73 -11.59 9.20 19.47
C ILE A 73 -12.65 8.57 20.38
N PHE A 74 -12.98 7.29 20.14
CA PHE A 74 -13.95 6.57 20.94
C PHE A 74 -13.53 6.48 22.41
N ILE A 75 -12.27 6.10 22.68
CA ILE A 75 -11.72 6.02 24.04
C ILE A 75 -11.78 7.38 24.74
N GLN A 76 -11.37 8.45 24.07
CA GLN A 76 -11.42 9.80 24.65
C GLN A 76 -12.84 10.23 25.00
N LYS A 77 -13.81 10.00 24.10
CA LYS A 77 -15.23 10.29 24.38
C LYS A 77 -15.77 9.49 25.56
N PHE A 78 -15.42 8.21 25.62
CA PHE A 78 -15.82 7.35 26.73
C PHE A 78 -15.24 7.83 28.06
N GLN A 79 -13.96 8.23 28.09
CA GLN A 79 -13.33 8.79 29.28
C GLN A 79 -14.00 10.09 29.75
N ILE A 80 -14.34 11.00 28.83
CA ILE A 80 -15.08 12.23 29.14
C ILE A 80 -16.47 11.92 29.70
N LEU A 81 -17.17 10.93 29.12
CA LEU A 81 -18.47 10.49 29.61
C LEU A 81 -18.37 9.94 31.04
N LEU A 82 -17.39 9.09 31.35
CA LEU A 82 -17.18 8.58 32.70
C LEU A 82 -16.84 9.70 33.70
N PHE A 83 -16.02 10.66 33.29
CA PHE A 83 -15.65 11.80 34.13
C PHE A 83 -16.87 12.69 34.45
N THR A 84 -17.67 13.03 33.44
CA THR A 84 -18.88 13.85 33.62
C THR A 84 -19.95 13.12 34.42
N ALA A 85 -20.15 11.83 34.19
CA ALA A 85 -21.04 11.02 35.03
C ALA A 85 -20.60 11.05 36.49
N LYS A 86 -19.29 10.87 36.78
CA LYS A 86 -18.77 10.95 38.14
C LYS A 86 -19.04 12.32 38.79
N PHE A 87 -18.92 13.42 38.05
CA PHE A 87 -19.19 14.76 38.59
C PHE A 87 -20.68 15.02 38.87
N ILE A 88 -21.61 14.36 38.18
CA ILE A 88 -23.05 14.52 38.42
C ILE A 88 -23.53 13.79 39.68
N TYR A 89 -22.88 12.68 40.03
CA TYR A 89 -23.27 11.83 41.17
C TYR A 89 -22.51 12.12 42.47
N TYR A 90 -21.67 13.17 42.50
CA TYR A 90 -21.01 13.72 43.69
C TYR A 90 -21.50 15.14 43.91
#